data_AF-A0A2K3M4J6-F1
#
_entry.id   AF-A0A2K3M4J6-F1
#
_cell.length_a   1.000
_cell.length_b   1.000
_cell.length_c   1.000
_cell.angle_alpha   90.00
_cell.angle_beta   90.00
_cell.angle_gamma   90.00
#
_symmetry.space_group_name_H-M   'P 1'
#
loop_
_entity.id
_entity.type
_entity.pdbx_description
1 polymer ?
#
loop_
_entity_poly.entity_id
_entity_poly.type
_entity_poly.pdbx_seq_one_letter_code
_entity_poly.pdbx_strand_id
1 'polypeptide(L)'
;MHQPIYTDAGPSMPSFPHNFASLNSFCTSYPTNDSAAYQSSANIHPFDTRPTKKSKMEKDVSSTRKDMVKMFEAIKINNTLLSYVVQEHQLFRTWLIEEFCPAMRVTPPPTNPPPQVLDFPELEKDSNSDDSPPADP
;
A
#
# COMPACT_ATOMS: atom_id res chain seq x y z
N MET A 1 50.03 -29.31 -48.38
CA MET A 1 50.51 -28.43 -47.30
C MET A 1 49.60 -27.21 -47.25
N HIS A 2 48.73 -27.12 -46.25
CA HIS A 2 48.03 -25.88 -45.86
C HIS A 2 47.75 -25.98 -44.36
N GLN A 3 48.40 -25.12 -43.57
CA GLN A 3 48.17 -24.96 -42.14
C GLN A 3 46.88 -24.14 -41.91
N PRO A 4 46.14 -24.36 -40.81
CA PRO A 4 45.11 -23.43 -40.39
C PRO A 4 45.74 -22.19 -39.76
N ILE A 5 45.36 -21.01 -40.28
CA ILE A 5 45.64 -19.69 -39.73
C ILE A 5 44.51 -19.35 -38.77
N TYR A 6 44.67 -19.63 -37.47
CA TYR A 6 44.00 -18.89 -36.40
C TYR A 6 44.84 -18.99 -35.13
N THR A 7 45.84 -18.11 -35.03
CA THR A 7 46.32 -17.62 -33.75
C THR A 7 45.86 -16.18 -33.64
N ASP A 8 44.81 -15.93 -32.87
CA ASP A 8 44.66 -14.64 -32.20
C ASP A 8 43.84 -14.85 -30.93
N ALA A 9 44.56 -15.00 -29.82
CA ALA A 9 43.98 -14.96 -28.49
C ALA A 9 43.57 -13.50 -28.23
N GLY A 10 42.35 -13.16 -28.62
CA GLY A 10 41.71 -11.90 -28.22
C GLY A 10 41.69 -11.75 -26.69
N PRO A 11 41.53 -10.52 -26.17
CA PRO A 11 41.59 -10.27 -24.73
C PRO A 11 40.61 -11.18 -24.01
N SER A 12 41.12 -12.12 -23.22
CA SER A 12 40.33 -13.05 -22.43
C SER A 12 39.30 -12.27 -21.64
N MET A 13 38.03 -12.66 -21.71
CA MET A 13 37.00 -12.09 -20.85
C MET A 13 37.48 -12.12 -19.39
N PRO A 14 37.27 -11.04 -18.61
CA PRO A 14 37.66 -11.03 -17.21
C PRO A 14 36.98 -12.20 -16.50
N SER A 15 37.77 -13.03 -15.81
CA SER A 15 37.22 -14.16 -15.05
C SER A 15 36.28 -13.62 -13.98
N PHE A 16 35.10 -14.23 -13.86
CA PHE A 16 34.23 -13.97 -12.72
C PHE A 16 35.00 -14.26 -11.43
N PRO A 17 34.91 -13.39 -10.40
CA PRO A 17 35.56 -13.67 -9.13
C PRO A 17 35.00 -14.98 -8.60
N HIS A 18 35.89 -15.83 -8.09
CA HIS A 18 35.56 -17.22 -7.71
C HIS A 18 34.42 -17.33 -6.67
N ASN A 19 34.06 -16.21 -6.02
CA ASN A 19 33.03 -16.09 -5.00
C ASN A 19 31.82 -15.25 -5.42
N PHE A 20 31.63 -14.96 -6.72
CA PHE A 20 30.44 -14.24 -7.17
C PHE A 20 29.19 -15.04 -6.79
N ALA A 21 28.35 -14.49 -5.91
CA ALA A 21 27.18 -15.12 -5.29
C ALA A 21 27.43 -16.28 -4.29
N SER A 22 28.63 -16.43 -3.71
CA SER A 22 28.80 -17.35 -2.57
C SER A 22 28.19 -16.77 -1.28
N LEU A 23 27.76 -17.62 -0.34
CA LEU A 23 27.20 -17.20 0.96
C LEU A 23 28.12 -16.22 1.73
N ASN A 24 29.43 -16.25 1.45
CA ASN A 24 30.42 -15.37 2.06
C ASN A 24 30.43 -13.96 1.43
N SER A 25 29.83 -13.78 0.24
CA SER A 25 29.78 -12.50 -0.48
C SER A 25 28.69 -11.55 0.04
N PHE A 26 27.68 -12.06 0.76
CA PHE A 26 26.61 -11.23 1.34
C PHE A 26 26.92 -10.76 2.77
N CYS A 27 27.98 -11.31 3.38
CA CYS A 27 28.40 -10.93 4.73
C CYS A 27 29.53 -9.91 4.65
N THR A 28 29.18 -8.63 4.54
CA THR A 28 30.14 -7.57 4.89
C THR A 28 30.38 -7.68 6.40
N SER A 29 31.66 -7.74 6.78
CA SER A 29 32.25 -7.83 8.12
C SER A 29 32.19 -9.18 8.85
N TYR A 30 33.14 -10.06 8.52
CA TYR A 30 33.78 -10.92 9.52
C TYR A 30 35.26 -10.52 9.59
N PRO A 31 35.81 -10.12 10.74
CA PRO A 31 37.25 -10.02 10.87
C PRO A 31 37.82 -11.43 10.93
N THR A 32 38.60 -11.78 9.92
CA THR A 32 39.50 -12.94 9.97
C THR A 32 40.42 -12.76 11.17
N ASN A 33 40.43 -13.76 12.07
CA ASN A 33 41.30 -13.79 13.24
C ASN A 33 42.77 -13.65 12.81
N ASP A 34 43.32 -12.45 12.95
CA ASP A 34 44.71 -12.26 13.33
C ASP A 34 44.74 -11.48 14.65
N SER A 35 45.41 -12.11 15.60
CA SER A 35 45.61 -11.76 16.99
C SER A 35 45.99 -10.28 17.24
N ALA A 36 45.02 -9.39 17.50
CA ALA A 36 45.27 -8.08 18.16
C ALA A 36 44.02 -7.28 18.63
N ALA A 37 42.80 -7.80 18.62
CA ALA A 37 41.61 -7.02 19.00
C ALA A 37 40.80 -7.62 20.17
N TYR A 38 41.48 -8.22 21.14
CA TYR A 38 40.89 -8.46 22.46
C TYR A 38 40.93 -7.15 23.25
N GLN A 39 39.87 -6.34 23.12
CA GLN A 39 39.28 -5.48 24.15
C GLN A 39 38.39 -4.43 23.47
N SER A 40 37.14 -4.79 23.21
CA SER A 40 35.95 -3.94 23.36
C SER A 40 34.79 -4.51 22.54
N SER A 41 34.30 -5.69 22.92
CA SER A 41 33.02 -6.22 22.42
C SER A 41 32.07 -6.60 23.55
N ALA A 42 32.34 -6.12 24.78
CA ALA A 42 31.54 -6.40 25.96
C ALA A 42 30.25 -5.58 26.05
N ASN A 43 29.70 -5.07 24.94
CA ASN A 43 28.49 -4.24 24.93
C ASN A 43 27.59 -4.44 23.69
N ILE A 44 27.45 -5.67 23.19
CA ILE A 44 26.30 -5.97 22.33
C ILE A 44 25.28 -6.73 23.19
N HIS A 45 24.30 -5.98 23.69
CA HIS A 45 23.16 -6.51 24.42
C HIS A 45 22.40 -7.48 23.50
N PRO A 46 21.96 -8.68 23.97
CA PRO A 46 21.23 -9.65 23.14
C PRO A 46 19.87 -9.16 22.62
N PHE A 47 19.41 -8.01 23.12
CA PHE A 47 18.19 -7.34 22.73
C PHE A 47 18.47 -5.85 22.69
N ASP A 48 18.77 -5.31 21.51
CA ASP A 48 18.57 -3.88 21.28
C ASP A 48 17.05 -3.66 21.22
N THR A 49 16.45 -3.32 22.36
CA THR A 49 15.02 -3.01 22.51
C THR A 49 14.66 -1.66 21.89
N ARG A 50 15.61 -0.95 21.29
CA ARG A 50 15.36 0.36 20.69
C ARG A 50 14.53 0.17 19.42
N PRO A 51 13.40 0.89 19.26
CA PRO A 51 12.55 0.77 18.08
C PRO A 51 13.38 0.96 16.81
N THR A 52 13.42 -0.05 15.94
CA THR A 52 14.04 0.05 14.63
C THR A 52 13.39 1.21 13.89
N LYS A 53 14.18 2.20 13.46
CA LYS A 53 13.67 3.28 12.61
C LYS A 53 12.96 2.63 11.42
N LYS A 54 11.65 2.85 11.32
CA LYS A 54 10.85 2.27 10.23
C LYS A 54 11.51 2.58 8.89
N SER A 55 11.60 1.57 8.03
CA SER A 55 12.16 1.75 6.70
C SER A 55 11.30 2.76 5.92
N LYS A 56 11.90 3.43 4.92
CA LYS A 56 11.14 4.36 4.06
C LYS A 56 9.90 3.67 3.46
N MET A 57 10.05 2.42 3.02
CA MET A 57 8.97 1.59 2.50
C MET A 57 7.86 1.37 3.54
N GLU A 58 8.19 1.01 4.78
CA GLU A 58 7.18 0.83 5.84
C GLU A 58 6.42 2.12 6.12
N LYS A 59 7.11 3.27 6.12
CA LYS A 59 6.47 4.57 6.28
C LYS A 59 5.51 4.86 5.13
N ASP A 60 5.94 4.63 3.88
CA ASP A 60 5.13 4.87 2.69
C ASP A 60 3.89 3.96 2.64
N VAL A 61 4.04 2.68 2.99
CA VAL A 61 2.91 1.73 3.12
C VAL A 61 1.94 2.18 4.21
N SER A 62 2.46 2.58 5.37
CA SER A 62 1.61 3.07 6.47
C SER A 62 0.86 4.36 6.14
N SER A 63 1.47 5.26 5.36
CA SER A 63 0.81 6.46 4.86
C SER A 63 -0.30 6.11 3.87
N THR A 64 0.02 5.25 2.90
CA THR A 64 -0.93 4.81 1.87
C THR A 64 -2.16 4.16 2.51
N ARG A 65 -1.97 3.29 3.51
CA ARG A 65 -3.08 2.68 4.27
C ARG A 65 -3.97 3.74 4.92
N LYS A 66 -3.38 4.75 5.57
CA LYS A 66 -4.14 5.84 6.20
C LYS A 66 -4.93 6.65 5.18
N ASP A 67 -4.35 6.91 4.01
CA ASP A 67 -5.01 7.69 2.96
C ASP A 67 -6.14 6.89 2.28
N MET A 68 -5.99 5.57 2.14
CA MET A 68 -7.08 4.70 1.71
C MET A 68 -8.27 4.75 2.66
N VAL A 69 -8.04 4.67 3.98
CA VAL A 69 -9.13 4.77 4.99
C VAL A 69 -9.89 6.10 4.83
N LYS A 70 -9.18 7.22 4.68
CA LYS A 70 -9.81 8.53 4.45
C LYS A 70 -10.61 8.57 3.14
N MET A 71 -10.10 7.94 2.09
CA MET A 71 -10.79 7.87 0.80
C MET A 71 -12.11 7.10 0.92
N PHE A 72 -12.13 5.97 1.64
CA PHE A 72 -13.36 5.22 1.90
C PHE A 72 -14.38 6.03 2.69
N GLU A 73 -13.95 6.75 3.73
CA GLU A 73 -14.84 7.66 4.48
C GLU A 73 -15.42 8.77 3.59
N ALA A 74 -14.59 9.38 2.74
CA ALA A 74 -15.04 10.39 1.78
C ALA A 74 -16.05 9.82 0.77
N ILE A 75 -15.82 8.60 0.27
CA ILE A 75 -16.75 7.90 -0.62
C ILE A 75 -18.08 7.61 0.09
N LYS A 76 -18.04 7.19 1.36
CA LYS A 76 -19.25 6.96 2.17
C LYS A 76 -20.08 8.24 2.31
N ILE A 77 -19.44 9.36 2.65
CA ILE A 77 -20.11 10.66 2.75
C ILE A 77 -20.73 11.06 1.41
N ASN A 78 -20.00 10.91 0.31
CA ASN A 78 -20.48 11.25 -1.03
C ASN A 78 -21.68 10.38 -1.46
N ASN A 79 -21.66 9.08 -1.17
CA ASN A 79 -22.80 8.20 -1.45
C ASN A 79 -24.03 8.57 -0.64
N THR A 80 -23.86 8.88 0.65
CA THR A 80 -24.95 9.38 1.49
C THR A 80 -25.55 10.65 0.90
N LEU A 81 -24.71 11.61 0.49
CA LEU A 81 -25.17 12.82 -0.16
C LEU A 81 -25.92 12.53 -1.47
N LEU A 82 -25.41 11.61 -2.29
CA LEU A 82 -26.07 11.22 -3.53
C LEU A 82 -27.46 10.61 -3.27
N SER A 83 -27.58 9.75 -2.25
CA SER A 83 -28.87 9.19 -1.82
C SER A 83 -29.87 10.28 -1.43
N TYR A 84 -29.43 11.29 -0.68
CA TYR A 84 -30.28 12.43 -0.33
C TYR A 84 -30.74 13.18 -1.56
N VAL A 85 -29.84 13.51 -2.49
CA VAL A 85 -30.19 14.23 -3.73
C VAL A 85 -31.18 13.43 -4.57
N VAL A 86 -31.00 12.10 -4.68
CA VAL A 86 -31.94 11.23 -5.38
C VAL A 86 -33.32 11.26 -4.72
N GLN A 87 -33.38 11.20 -3.39
CA GLN A 87 -34.64 11.23 -2.65
C GLN A 87 -35.34 12.59 -2.76
N GLU A 88 -34.61 13.69 -2.62
CA GLU A 88 -35.15 15.05 -2.80
C GLU A 88 -35.70 15.26 -4.21
N HIS A 89 -34.98 14.78 -5.23
CA HIS A 89 -35.45 14.84 -6.61
C HIS A 89 -36.76 14.08 -6.79
N GLN A 90 -36.86 12.87 -6.23
CA GLN A 90 -38.10 12.09 -6.30
C GLN A 90 -39.25 12.80 -5.58
N LEU A 91 -39.01 13.33 -4.37
CA LEU A 91 -40.01 14.07 -3.61
C LEU A 91 -40.53 15.28 -4.39
N PHE A 92 -39.63 16.08 -4.95
CA PHE A 92 -40.00 17.24 -5.74
C PHE A 92 -40.81 16.87 -6.98
N ARG A 93 -40.39 15.81 -7.67
CA ARG A 93 -41.08 15.29 -8.84
C ARG A 93 -42.49 14.80 -8.51
N THR A 94 -42.65 14.10 -7.39
CA THR A 94 -43.96 13.66 -6.90
C THR A 94 -44.85 14.87 -6.61
N TRP A 95 -44.34 15.86 -5.88
CA TRP A 95 -45.09 17.09 -5.61
C TRP A 95 -45.51 17.81 -6.90
N LEU A 96 -44.63 17.90 -7.90
CA LEU A 96 -44.99 18.49 -9.20
C LEU A 96 -46.15 17.74 -9.87
N ILE A 97 -46.12 16.41 -9.82
CA ILE A 97 -47.13 15.55 -10.45
C ILE A 97 -48.47 15.63 -9.70
N GLU A 98 -48.43 15.59 -8.36
CA GLU A 98 -49.63 15.48 -7.52
C GLU A 98 -50.31 16.83 -7.26
N GLU A 99 -49.53 17.90 -7.14
CA GLU A 99 -50.06 19.23 -6.75
C GLU A 99 -50.05 20.21 -7.92
N PHE A 100 -48.88 20.37 -8.57
CA PHE A 100 -48.71 21.40 -9.60
C PHE A 100 -49.42 21.06 -10.91
N CYS A 101 -49.27 19.83 -11.42
CA CYS A 101 -49.87 19.43 -12.69
C CYS A 101 -51.40 19.55 -12.71
N PRO A 102 -52.14 19.11 -11.67
CA PRO A 102 -53.59 19.31 -11.60
C PRO A 102 -53.98 20.79 -11.51
N ALA A 103 -53.27 21.58 -10.70
CA ALA A 103 -53.54 23.01 -10.56
C ALA A 103 -53.38 23.78 -11.89
N MET A 104 -52.36 23.42 -12.67
CA MET A 104 -52.06 24.05 -13.97
C MET A 104 -52.73 23.38 -15.16
N ARG A 105 -53.45 22.26 -14.95
CA ARG A 105 -54.08 21.45 -16.00
C ARG A 105 -53.10 21.00 -17.10
N VAL A 106 -51.88 20.68 -16.70
CA VAL A 106 -50.84 20.15 -17.60
C VAL A 106 -50.71 18.64 -17.44
N THR A 107 -50.39 17.95 -18.53
CA THR A 107 -50.20 16.49 -18.47
C THR A 107 -48.93 16.17 -17.66
N PRO A 108 -49.02 15.28 -16.66
CA PRO A 108 -47.87 14.93 -15.85
C PRO A 108 -46.83 14.15 -16.67
N PRO A 109 -45.53 14.31 -16.37
CA PRO A 109 -44.47 13.58 -17.05
C PRO A 109 -44.53 12.06 -16.75
N PRO A 110 -44.02 11.20 -17.66
CA PRO A 110 -44.00 9.73 -17.48
C PRO A 110 -43.24 9.30 -16.24
N THR A 111 -43.59 8.18 -15.61
CA THR A 111 -42.87 7.67 -14.42
C THR A 111 -41.36 7.55 -14.62
N ASN A 112 -40.57 8.10 -13.69
CA ASN A 112 -39.11 8.01 -13.67
C ASN A 112 -38.66 7.37 -12.34
N PRO A 113 -38.39 6.05 -12.30
CA PRO A 113 -37.99 5.39 -11.06
C PRO A 113 -36.62 5.91 -10.58
N PRO A 114 -36.40 5.98 -9.25
CA PRO A 114 -35.09 6.37 -8.73
C PRO A 114 -34.01 5.37 -9.15
N PRO A 115 -32.79 5.85 -9.45
CA PRO A 115 -31.65 4.97 -9.68
C PRO A 115 -31.36 4.13 -8.43
N GLN A 116 -30.94 2.88 -8.63
CA GLN A 116 -30.55 2.00 -7.53
C GLN A 116 -29.23 2.49 -6.93
N VAL A 117 -29.24 2.81 -5.65
CA VAL A 117 -28.02 3.11 -4.89
C VAL A 117 -27.44 1.79 -4.40
N LEU A 118 -26.25 1.42 -4.89
CA LEU A 118 -25.53 0.24 -4.43
C LEU A 118 -24.91 0.54 -3.06
N ASP A 119 -25.09 -0.38 -2.10
CA ASP A 119 -24.45 -0.25 -0.80
C ASP A 119 -22.94 -0.52 -0.92
N PHE A 120 -22.13 0.31 -0.26
CA PHE A 120 -20.68 0.19 -0.38
C PHE A 120 -20.15 -0.87 0.60
N PRO A 121 -19.17 -1.70 0.19
CA PRO A 121 -18.56 -2.65 1.11
C PRO A 121 -17.96 -1.91 2.31
N GLU A 122 -18.35 -2.32 3.50
CA GLU A 122 -17.83 -1.78 4.75
C GLU A 122 -16.39 -2.26 4.92
N LEU A 123 -15.45 -1.34 5.13
CA LEU A 123 -14.06 -1.71 5.37
C LEU A 123 -14.02 -2.40 6.74
N GLU A 124 -13.75 -3.71 6.78
CA GLU A 124 -13.58 -4.38 8.05
C GLU A 124 -12.48 -3.68 8.83
N LYS A 125 -12.80 -3.36 10.09
CA LYS A 125 -11.89 -2.70 11.01
C LYS A 125 -10.84 -3.73 11.40
N ASP A 126 -9.85 -3.94 10.53
CA ASP A 126 -8.73 -4.83 10.79
C ASP A 126 -8.20 -4.51 12.19
N SER A 127 -8.32 -5.51 13.06
CA SER A 127 -7.78 -5.53 14.40
C SER A 127 -6.38 -4.93 14.38
N ASN A 128 -6.24 -3.77 15.04
CA ASN A 128 -4.99 -3.05 15.17
C ASN A 128 -4.09 -3.82 16.16
N SER A 129 -3.60 -4.99 15.75
CA SER A 129 -2.85 -5.94 16.59
C SER A 129 -1.38 -5.57 16.79
N ASP A 130 -0.98 -4.35 16.45
CA ASP A 130 0.42 -3.89 16.57
C ASP A 130 0.62 -2.90 17.73
N ASP A 131 -0.41 -2.67 18.56
CA ASP A 131 -0.33 -1.89 19.80
C ASP A 131 -0.12 -2.82 21.00
N SER A 132 0.89 -3.68 20.92
CA SER A 132 1.35 -4.38 22.12
C SER A 132 2.06 -3.37 23.02
N PRO A 133 1.66 -3.20 24.30
CA PRO A 133 2.43 -2.38 25.22
C PRO A 133 3.84 -3.00 25.34
N PRO A 134 4.90 -2.20 25.53
CA PRO A 134 6.21 -2.75 25.81
C PRO A 134 6.08 -3.64 27.05
N ALA A 135 6.55 -4.88 26.96
CA ALA A 135 6.65 -5.73 28.13
C ALA A 135 7.56 -5.02 29.13
N ASP A 136 7.01 -4.67 30.28
CA ASP A 136 7.76 -4.09 31.39
C ASP A 136 8.85 -5.07 31.85
N PRO A 137 10.00 -4.55 32.33
CA PRO A 137 11.24 -5.29 32.56
C PRO A 137 11.18 -6.34 33.69
#